data_AF-A0A1B8SZE6-F1
#
_entry.id   AF-A0A1B8SZE6-F1
#
_cell.length_a   1.000
_cell.length_b   1.000
_cell.length_c   1.000
_cell.angle_alpha   90.00
_cell.angle_beta   90.00
_cell.angle_gamma   90.00
#
_symmetry.space_group_name_H-M   'P 1'
#
loop_
_entity.id
_entity.type
_entity.pdbx_description
1 polymer ?
#
loop_
_entity_poly.entity_id
_entity_poly.type
_entity_poly.pdbx_seq_one_letter_code
_entity_poly.pdbx_strand_id
1 'polypeptide(L)'
;MLLDSVELGDQLEWVDEFTWDAVAQEQERSLGGQLLVQEGLKIHGRPITLRSGGGEWTPLSVVRQLEVLRDQRLRVMPLVLPDGREFTVIFNRAEGSPLEAEPLFRSVLPQPDDDYLITVRLITVAPPPPTTP
;
A
#
# COMPACT_ATOMS: atom_id res chain seq x y z
N MET A 1 6.01 9.94 -7.15
CA MET A 1 5.78 8.47 -7.28
C MET A 1 4.47 8.23 -8.05
N LEU A 2 4.18 7.02 -8.50
CA LEU A 2 3.01 6.75 -9.37
C LEU A 2 2.24 5.50 -8.92
N LEU A 3 0.92 5.61 -8.78
CA LEU A 3 0.01 4.49 -8.55
C LEU A 3 -1.00 4.43 -9.71
N ASP A 4 -0.92 3.39 -10.53
CA ASP A 4 -1.68 3.27 -11.79
C ASP A 4 -1.43 4.51 -12.69
N SER A 5 -2.40 5.41 -12.81
CA SER A 5 -2.28 6.69 -13.52
C SER A 5 -2.28 7.92 -12.59
N VAL A 6 -2.25 7.70 -11.28
CA VAL A 6 -2.36 8.77 -10.28
C VAL A 6 -0.97 9.10 -9.74
N GLU A 7 -0.55 10.34 -9.96
CA GLU A 7 0.69 10.87 -9.40
C GLU A 7 0.49 11.12 -7.90
N LEU A 8 1.35 10.51 -7.09
CA LEU A 8 1.42 10.78 -5.66
C LEU A 8 2.71 11.53 -5.36
N GLY A 9 2.65 12.38 -4.34
CA GLY A 9 3.80 13.07 -3.77
C GLY A 9 4.93 12.12 -3.45
N ASP A 10 6.18 12.50 -3.72
CA ASP A 10 7.35 11.62 -3.55
C ASP A 10 7.82 11.48 -2.10
N GLN A 11 7.25 12.25 -1.17
CA GLN A 11 7.61 12.26 0.25
C GLN A 11 6.66 11.43 1.14
N LEU A 12 5.79 10.59 0.55
CA LEU A 12 5.01 9.64 1.34
C LEU A 12 5.93 8.56 1.95
N GLU A 13 5.83 8.37 3.25
CA GLU A 13 6.60 7.38 4.01
C GLU A 13 5.98 5.99 3.89
N TRP A 14 6.81 4.98 3.58
CA TRP A 14 6.43 3.57 3.68
C TRP A 14 6.60 3.06 5.12
N VAL A 15 5.56 3.20 5.95
CA VAL A 15 5.65 3.00 7.41
C VAL A 15 5.85 1.54 7.84
N ASP A 16 5.44 0.57 7.03
CA ASP A 16 5.54 -0.86 7.31
C ASP A 16 6.66 -1.57 6.51
N GLU A 17 7.55 -0.81 5.84
CA GLU A 17 8.58 -1.34 4.93
C GLU A 17 9.43 -2.45 5.57
N PHE A 18 9.87 -2.23 6.81
CA PHE A 18 10.76 -3.10 7.57
C PHE A 18 10.05 -3.99 8.59
N THR A 19 8.72 -3.89 8.69
CA THR A 19 7.93 -4.72 9.63
C THR A 19 7.53 -6.05 9.02
N TRP A 20 7.46 -6.11 7.68
CA TRP A 20 7.13 -7.34 6.98
C TRP A 20 8.39 -8.18 6.69
N ASP A 21 8.29 -9.48 6.94
CA ASP A 21 9.31 -10.47 6.60
C ASP A 21 8.83 -11.38 5.45
N ALA A 22 9.72 -11.60 4.48
CA ALA A 22 9.50 -12.50 3.35
C ALA A 22 9.53 -13.98 3.78
N VAL A 23 10.24 -14.29 4.86
CA VAL A 23 10.35 -15.63 5.40
C VAL A 23 9.37 -15.79 6.56
N ALA A 24 8.54 -16.82 6.50
CA ALA A 24 7.82 -17.31 7.65
C ALA A 24 8.62 -18.44 8.29
N GLN A 25 8.71 -18.45 9.62
CA GLN A 25 9.39 -19.50 10.37
C GLN A 25 8.47 -20.02 11.47
N GLU A 26 8.33 -21.34 11.55
CA GLU A 26 7.68 -22.04 12.66
C GLU A 26 8.70 -22.94 13.37
N GLN A 27 8.63 -22.97 14.70
CA GLN A 27 9.56 -23.74 15.52
C GLN A 27 8.78 -24.60 16.51
N GLU A 28 9.11 -25.89 16.55
CA GLU A 28 8.54 -26.82 17.50
C GLU A 28 9.59 -27.77 18.07
N ARG A 29 9.24 -28.45 19.17
CA ARG A 29 10.08 -29.50 19.76
C ARG A 29 9.46 -30.85 19.44
N SER A 30 10.26 -31.74 18.87
CA SER A 30 9.86 -33.15 18.71
C SER A 30 9.65 -33.83 20.06
N LEU A 31 8.98 -34.99 20.07
CA LEU A 31 8.82 -35.83 21.27
C LEU A 31 10.17 -36.25 21.90
N GLY A 32 11.26 -36.25 21.11
CA GLY A 32 12.62 -36.52 21.58
C GLY A 32 13.42 -35.27 22.01
N GLY A 33 12.81 -34.07 21.99
CA GLY A 33 13.43 -32.82 22.44
C GLY A 33 14.24 -32.04 21.38
N GLN A 34 14.40 -32.58 20.16
CA GLN A 34 15.06 -31.87 19.06
C GLN A 34 14.26 -30.63 18.64
N LEU A 35 14.96 -29.52 18.33
CA LEU A 35 14.34 -28.33 17.72
C LEU A 35 14.08 -28.62 16.24
N LEU A 36 12.82 -28.52 15.83
CA LEU A 36 12.42 -28.54 14.44
C LEU A 36 12.16 -27.09 14.03
N VAL A 37 12.81 -26.65 12.95
CA VAL A 37 12.63 -25.32 12.36
C VAL A 37 12.10 -25.52 10.94
N GLN A 38 10.96 -24.93 10.64
CA GLN A 38 10.36 -24.93 9.31
C GLN A 38 10.31 -23.51 8.80
N GLU A 39 10.84 -23.30 7.60
CA GLU A 39 10.83 -22.00 6.94
C GLU A 39 10.15 -22.09 5.57
N GLY A 40 9.48 -21.00 5.20
CA GLY A 40 8.84 -20.87 3.89
C GLY A 40 8.88 -19.43 3.40
N LEU A 41 8.92 -19.26 2.08
CA LEU A 41 8.86 -17.95 1.43
C LEU A 41 7.39 -17.55 1.22
N LYS A 42 7.01 -16.37 1.69
CA LYS A 42 5.69 -15.78 1.42
C LYS A 42 5.64 -15.31 -0.03
N ILE A 43 4.63 -15.76 -0.76
CA ILE A 43 4.40 -15.37 -2.16
C ILE A 43 3.34 -14.26 -2.16
N HIS A 44 3.76 -13.03 -2.48
CA HIS A 44 2.95 -11.82 -2.37
C HIS A 44 2.43 -11.55 -0.94
N GLY A 45 1.47 -10.63 -0.79
CA GLY A 45 0.89 -10.33 0.51
C GLY A 45 1.72 -9.39 1.40
N ARG A 46 2.81 -8.82 0.86
CA ARG A 46 3.55 -7.72 1.53
C ARG A 46 2.65 -6.47 1.59
N PRO A 47 2.33 -5.94 2.78
CA PRO A 47 1.63 -4.68 2.91
C PRO A 47 2.54 -3.51 2.53
N ILE A 48 1.94 -2.48 1.93
CA ILE A 48 2.59 -1.22 1.60
C ILE A 48 1.68 -0.11 2.09
N THR A 49 1.99 0.44 3.26
CA THR A 49 1.27 1.59 3.82
C THR A 49 2.05 2.86 3.56
N LEU A 50 1.53 3.71 2.66
CA LEU A 50 2.10 5.01 2.32
C LEU A 50 1.39 6.09 3.11
N ARG A 51 2.13 6.88 3.88
CA ARG A 51 1.57 7.87 4.79
C ARG A 51 2.24 9.23 4.59
N SER A 52 1.44 10.30 4.58
CA SER A 52 1.95 11.67 4.55
C SER A 52 2.86 12.02 5.74
N GLY A 53 2.60 11.46 6.93
CA GLY A 53 3.41 11.69 8.14
C GLY A 53 3.48 13.15 8.61
N GLY A 54 2.69 14.06 8.02
CA GLY A 54 2.82 15.51 8.18
C GLY A 54 3.90 16.16 7.31
N GLY A 55 4.67 15.36 6.55
CA GLY A 55 5.74 15.81 5.66
C GLY A 55 5.28 16.09 4.22
N GLU A 56 4.19 15.48 3.78
CA GLU A 56 3.66 15.63 2.41
C GLU A 56 2.17 15.96 2.42
N TRP A 57 1.77 16.89 1.55
CA TRP A 57 0.37 17.27 1.36
C TRP A 57 -0.10 16.83 -0.02
N THR A 58 -1.35 16.38 -0.10
CA THR A 58 -1.96 15.90 -1.33
C THR A 58 -3.21 16.72 -1.64
N PRO A 59 -3.35 17.29 -2.84
CA PRO A 59 -4.54 18.05 -3.20
C PRO A 59 -5.78 17.15 -3.27
N LEU A 60 -6.94 17.70 -2.93
CA LEU A 60 -8.22 16.97 -2.95
C LEU A 60 -8.51 16.31 -4.31
N SER A 61 -8.11 16.94 -5.41
CA SER A 61 -8.25 16.39 -6.77
C SER A 61 -7.58 15.02 -6.92
N VAL A 62 -6.40 14.82 -6.33
CA VAL A 62 -5.68 13.54 -6.32
C VAL A 62 -6.35 12.55 -5.36
N VAL A 63 -6.80 13.03 -4.18
CA VAL A 63 -7.56 12.20 -3.23
C VAL A 63 -8.83 11.62 -3.87
N ARG A 64 -9.53 12.40 -4.70
CA ARG A 64 -10.72 11.93 -5.44
C ARG A 64 -10.37 10.92 -6.52
N GLN A 65 -9.22 11.04 -7.18
CA GLN A 65 -8.76 10.01 -8.12
C GLN A 65 -8.46 8.70 -7.40
N LEU A 66 -7.79 8.77 -6.23
CA LEU A 66 -7.57 7.61 -5.36
C LEU A 66 -8.88 6.99 -4.88
N GLU A 67 -9.90 7.80 -4.57
CA GLU A 67 -11.22 7.33 -4.20
C GLU A 67 -11.88 6.51 -5.33
N VAL A 68 -11.82 6.99 -6.57
CA VAL A 68 -12.34 6.27 -7.74
C VAL A 68 -11.61 4.95 -7.97
N LEU A 69 -10.28 4.90 -7.77
CA LEU A 69 -9.52 3.66 -7.83
C LEU A 69 -9.89 2.72 -6.67
N ARG A 70 -10.03 3.27 -5.46
CA ARG A 70 -10.41 2.54 -4.24
C ARG A 70 -11.76 1.87 -4.37
N ASP A 71 -12.71 2.45 -5.10
CA ASP A 71 -14.04 1.87 -5.21
C ASP A 71 -14.12 0.72 -6.24
N GLN A 72 -13.02 0.44 -6.95
CA GLN A 72 -12.91 -0.68 -7.88
C GLN A 72 -12.41 -1.94 -7.17
N ARG A 73 -13.25 -2.98 -7.13
CA ARG A 73 -12.91 -4.26 -6.50
C ARG A 73 -11.79 -4.97 -7.25
N LEU A 74 -10.83 -5.54 -6.51
CA LEU A 74 -9.74 -6.37 -7.04
C LEU A 74 -8.97 -5.73 -8.22
N ARG A 75 -8.96 -4.39 -8.32
CA ARG A 75 -8.20 -3.69 -9.34
C ARG A 75 -6.72 -3.85 -9.05
N VAL A 76 -6.03 -4.56 -9.93
CA VAL A 76 -4.58 -4.74 -9.90
C VAL A 76 -3.93 -3.52 -10.52
N MET A 77 -3.02 -2.89 -9.79
CA MET A 77 -2.40 -1.62 -10.17
C MET A 77 -0.87 -1.72 -10.05
N PRO A 78 -0.11 -1.11 -10.98
CA PRO A 78 1.31 -0.90 -10.78
C PRO A 78 1.54 0.24 -9.78
N LEU A 79 2.51 0.09 -8.89
CA LEU A 79 3.01 1.12 -7.99
C LEU A 79 4.50 1.31 -8.28
N VAL A 80 4.91 2.54 -8.57
CA VAL A 80 6.31 2.93 -8.79
C VAL A 80 6.73 3.88 -7.67
N LEU A 81 7.69 3.45 -6.86
CA LEU A 81 8.26 4.24 -5.77
C LEU A 81 9.29 5.26 -6.29
N PRO A 82 9.64 6.31 -5.50
CA PRO A 82 10.63 7.31 -5.90
C PRO A 82 12.03 6.74 -6.17
N ASP A 83 12.37 5.61 -5.55
CA ASP A 83 13.65 4.91 -5.73
C ASP A 83 13.68 3.99 -6.96
N GLY A 84 12.60 3.95 -7.74
CA GLY A 84 12.47 3.14 -8.95
C GLY A 84 11.99 1.71 -8.72
N ARG A 85 11.71 1.29 -7.48
CA ARG A 85 11.10 -0.02 -7.22
C ARG A 85 9.66 -0.05 -7.74
N GLU A 86 9.30 -1.17 -8.36
CA GLU A 86 7.95 -1.41 -8.88
C GLU A 86 7.27 -2.57 -8.16
N PHE A 87 5.99 -2.38 -7.84
CA PHE A 87 5.15 -3.41 -7.23
C PHE A 87 3.83 -3.54 -7.96
N THR A 88 3.30 -4.75 -7.99
CA THR A 88 1.90 -4.98 -8.36
C THR A 88 1.07 -5.05 -7.09
N VAL A 89 0.07 -4.18 -6.96
CA VAL A 89 -0.69 -3.99 -5.72
C VAL A 89 -2.20 -3.93 -5.95
N ILE A 90 -2.93 -4.17 -4.87
CA ILE A 90 -4.35 -3.79 -4.72
C ILE A 90 -4.51 -2.97 -3.44
N PHE A 91 -5.64 -2.31 -3.27
CA PHE A 91 -6.00 -1.71 -1.98
C PHE A 91 -6.17 -2.77 -0.88
N ASN A 92 -5.44 -2.61 0.22
CA ASN A 92 -5.56 -3.47 1.39
C ASN A 92 -6.77 -3.04 2.24
N ARG A 93 -7.79 -3.89 2.30
CA ARG A 93 -9.03 -3.66 3.07
C ARG A 93 -9.09 -4.45 4.37
N ALA A 94 -8.08 -5.27 4.66
CA ALA A 94 -8.04 -6.09 5.87
C ALA A 94 -7.62 -5.27 7.10
N GLU A 95 -6.84 -4.22 6.91
CA GLU A 95 -6.24 -3.40 7.98
C GLU A 95 -6.92 -2.02 8.11
N GLY A 96 -8.25 -1.97 7.95
CA GLY A 96 -9.04 -0.74 8.07
C GLY A 96 -9.35 -0.09 6.73
N SER A 97 -9.51 1.25 6.72
CA SER A 97 -9.81 1.96 5.49
C SER A 97 -8.59 1.95 4.56
N PRO A 98 -8.72 1.50 3.29
CA PRO A 98 -7.60 1.50 2.35
C PRO A 98 -7.12 2.91 1.95
N LEU A 99 -7.96 3.92 2.14
CA LEU A 99 -7.65 5.33 1.94
C LEU A 99 -8.23 6.13 3.10
N GLU A 100 -7.37 6.84 3.80
CA GLU A 100 -7.72 7.87 4.78
C GLU A 100 -7.23 9.21 4.24
N ALA A 101 -8.04 10.25 4.40
CA ALA A 101 -7.71 11.60 3.99
C ALA A 101 -8.25 12.59 5.01
N GLU A 102 -7.36 13.36 5.62
CA GLU A 102 -7.67 14.37 6.62
C GLU A 102 -7.34 15.75 6.06
N PRO A 103 -8.29 16.71 6.01
CA PRO A 103 -8.01 18.04 5.51
C PRO A 103 -7.03 18.76 6.44
N LEU A 104 -6.00 19.38 5.86
CA LEU A 104 -5.02 20.15 6.63
C LEU A 104 -5.66 21.40 7.26
N PHE A 105 -6.52 22.06 6.49
CA PHE A 105 -7.34 23.19 6.95
C PHE A 105 -8.81 22.86 6.82
N ARG A 106 -9.58 23.15 7.87
CA ARG A 106 -11.03 22.96 7.83
C ARG A 106 -11.67 23.96 6.88
N SER A 107 -12.28 23.45 5.81
CA SER A 107 -13.14 24.22 4.91
C SER A 107 -14.55 23.65 4.92
N VAL A 108 -15.56 24.52 4.77
CA VAL A 108 -16.97 24.10 4.60
C VAL A 108 -17.20 23.58 3.17
N LEU A 109 -16.49 24.15 2.20
CA LEU A 109 -16.54 23.76 0.81
C LEU A 109 -15.11 23.58 0.28
N PRO A 110 -14.53 22.38 0.46
CA PRO A 110 -13.18 22.11 0.01
C PRO A 110 -13.03 22.29 -1.51
N GLN A 111 -11.96 22.96 -1.93
CA GLN A 111 -11.59 23.12 -3.33
C GLN A 111 -10.69 21.98 -3.81
N PRO A 112 -10.59 21.74 -5.14
CA PRO A 112 -9.75 20.67 -5.69
C PRO A 112 -8.27 20.75 -5.30
N ASP A 113 -7.78 21.95 -4.99
CA ASP A 113 -6.39 22.21 -4.63
C ASP A 113 -6.18 22.28 -3.10
N ASP A 114 -7.23 22.05 -2.30
CA ASP A 114 -7.10 22.02 -0.85
C ASP A 114 -6.28 20.81 -0.41
N ASP A 115 -5.38 21.04 0.54
CA ASP A 115 -4.40 20.07 1.01
C ASP A 115 -4.96 19.08 2.02
N TYR A 116 -4.63 17.81 1.82
CA TYR A 116 -4.97 16.69 2.69
C TYR A 116 -3.73 15.90 3.10
N LEU A 117 -3.74 15.43 4.34
CA LEU A 117 -2.86 14.37 4.81
C LEU A 117 -3.51 13.03 4.48
N ILE A 118 -2.78 12.16 3.79
CA ILE A 118 -3.32 10.87 3.34
C ILE A 118 -2.59 9.69 3.99
N THR A 119 -3.34 8.60 4.15
CA THR A 119 -2.80 7.27 4.38
C THR A 119 -3.39 6.33 3.34
N VAL A 120 -2.55 5.70 2.54
CA VAL A 120 -2.96 4.73 1.51
C VAL A 120 -2.41 3.36 1.89
N ARG A 121 -3.30 2.39 2.07
CA ARG A 121 -2.93 1.01 2.42
C ARG A 121 -3.08 0.11 1.20
N LEU A 122 -1.98 -0.51 0.82
CA LEU A 122 -1.87 -1.38 -0.34
C LEU A 122 -1.34 -2.74 0.10
N ILE A 123 -1.54 -3.75 -0.73
CA ILE A 123 -0.97 -5.09 -0.53
C ILE A 123 -0.51 -5.64 -1.87
N THR A 124 0.67 -6.24 -1.89
CA THR A 124 1.23 -6.85 -3.10
C THR A 124 0.44 -8.08 -3.53
N VAL A 125 0.26 -8.23 -4.83
CA VAL A 125 -0.44 -9.36 -5.46
C VAL A 125 0.33 -9.85 -6.68
N ALA A 126 -0.11 -11.00 -7.22
CA ALA A 126 0.39 -11.48 -8.50
C ALA A 126 0.08 -10.47 -9.63
N PRO A 127 1.01 -10.25 -10.58
CA PRO A 127 0.74 -9.48 -11.78
C PRO A 127 -0.41 -10.12 -12.57
N PRO A 128 -1.19 -9.31 -13.31
CA PRO A 128 -2.24 -9.86 -14.15
C PRO A 128 -1.61 -10.81 -15.19
N PRO A 129 -2.28 -11.94 -15.51
CA PRO A 129 -1.77 -12.85 -16.53
C PRO A 129 -1.63 -12.11 -17.87
N PRO A 130 -0.60 -12.43 -18.69
CA PRO A 130 -0.45 -11.81 -19.99
C PRO A 130 -1.71 -12.08 -20.83
N THR A 131 -2.28 -11.04 -21.43
CA THR A 131 -3.33 -11.19 -22.44
C THR A 131 -2.73 -11.98 -23.60
N THR A 132 -3.14 -13.23 -23.76
CA THR A 132 -2.76 -14.04 -24.92
C THR A 132 -3.38 -13.40 -26.16
N PRO A 133 -2.61 -13.14 -27.24
CA PRO A 133 -3.14 -12.58 -28.49
C PRO A 133 -4.07 -13.54 -29.23
#